data_AF-A0A838WGH6-F1
#
_entry.id   AF-A0A838WGH6-F1
#
_cell.length_a   1.000
_cell.length_b   1.000
_cell.length_c   1.000
_cell.angle_alpha   90.00
_cell.angle_beta   90.00
_cell.angle_gamma   90.00
#
_symmetry.space_group_name_H-M   'P 1'
#
loop_
_entity.id
_entity.type
_entity.pdbx_description
1 polymer ?
#
loop_
_entity_poly.entity_id
_entity_poly.type
_entity_poly.pdbx_seq_one_letter_code
_entity_poly.pdbx_strand_id
1 'polypeptide(L)'
;MSIPDCGLWELERVQLVTSGYAAAEAHRNLPEGEPRMRLESLLAVMEVSVEVMELSLPTGVDLPAKDRPIQLAALHARATHLLTGDVAHFGPYFGRSIEGVQILRPAEYLRSRPR
;
A
#
# COMPACT_ATOMS: atom_id res chain seq x y z
N MET A 1 23.66 11.74 -4.58
CA MET A 1 24.42 10.47 -4.47
C MET A 1 23.40 9.42 -4.07
N SER A 2 22.93 8.62 -5.02
CA SER A 2 21.73 7.79 -4.83
C SER A 2 21.99 6.62 -3.88
N ILE A 3 20.98 6.27 -3.08
CA ILE A 3 21.04 5.14 -2.16
C ILE A 3 20.66 3.87 -2.95
N PRO A 4 21.50 2.81 -2.96
CA PRO A 4 21.14 1.51 -3.51
C PRO A 4 20.44 0.67 -2.42
N ASP A 5 19.11 0.61 -2.47
CA ASP A 5 18.27 -0.14 -1.53
C ASP A 5 17.39 -1.11 -2.34
N CYS A 6 17.76 -2.39 -2.36
CA CYS A 6 17.07 -3.45 -3.11
C CYS A 6 15.67 -3.78 -2.56
N GLY A 7 14.72 -2.87 -2.80
CA GLY A 7 13.39 -2.82 -2.22
C GLY A 7 12.27 -2.69 -3.25
N LEU A 8 11.06 -2.36 -2.77
CA LEU A 8 9.83 -2.39 -3.58
C LEU A 8 9.88 -1.53 -4.85
N TRP A 9 10.59 -0.40 -4.81
CA TRP A 9 10.72 0.55 -5.92
C TRP A 9 11.77 0.16 -6.98
N GLU A 10 12.56 -0.88 -6.75
CA GLU A 10 13.53 -1.43 -7.73
C GLU A 10 12.99 -2.70 -8.42
N LEU A 11 11.76 -3.13 -8.13
CA LEU A 11 11.21 -4.40 -8.63
C LEU A 11 10.80 -4.33 -10.10
N GLU A 12 11.35 -5.22 -10.93
CA GLU A 12 10.83 -5.46 -12.28
C GLU A 12 9.43 -6.10 -12.26
N ARG A 13 8.65 -5.82 -13.31
CA ARG A 13 7.33 -6.42 -13.60
C ARG A 13 6.32 -6.26 -12.46
N VAL A 14 6.35 -5.12 -11.76
CA VAL A 14 5.28 -4.67 -10.86
C VAL A 14 4.78 -3.29 -11.27
N GLN A 15 3.58 -2.97 -10.81
CA GLN A 15 2.99 -1.64 -10.86
C GLN A 15 2.73 -1.25 -9.41
N LEU A 16 3.40 -0.20 -8.92
CA LEU A 16 3.23 0.28 -7.57
C LEU A 16 2.05 1.24 -7.53
N VAL A 17 1.07 0.94 -6.67
CA VAL A 17 -0.15 1.74 -6.51
C VAL A 17 -0.31 2.14 -5.05
N THR A 18 -0.78 3.36 -4.80
CA THR A 18 -1.18 3.87 -3.48
C THR A 18 -2.53 4.58 -3.58
N SER A 19 -3.19 4.88 -2.46
CA SER A 19 -4.39 5.73 -2.45
C SER A 19 -4.03 7.18 -2.16
N GLY A 20 -4.89 8.12 -2.58
CA GLY A 20 -4.79 9.53 -2.20
C GLY A 20 -4.70 9.70 -0.67
N TYR A 21 -5.61 9.04 0.05
CA TYR A 21 -5.61 8.95 1.51
C TYR A 21 -4.26 8.50 2.11
N ALA A 22 -3.66 7.42 1.60
CA ALA A 22 -2.41 6.88 2.14
C ALA A 22 -1.20 7.77 1.83
N ALA A 23 -1.15 8.37 0.63
CA ALA A 23 -0.15 9.38 0.28
C ALA A 23 -0.28 10.63 1.19
N ALA A 24 -1.52 11.06 1.47
CA ALA A 24 -1.80 12.19 2.34
C ALA A 24 -1.48 11.93 3.83
N GLU A 25 -1.71 10.70 4.33
CA GLU A 25 -1.21 10.29 5.65
C GLU A 25 0.32 10.30 5.70
N ALA A 26 0.99 9.68 4.73
CA ALA A 26 2.46 9.65 4.71
C ALA A 26 3.05 11.07 4.71
N HIS A 27 2.46 11.99 3.92
CA HIS A 27 2.89 13.39 3.86
C HIS A 27 2.61 14.17 5.16
N ARG A 28 1.48 13.88 5.85
CA ARG A 28 1.15 14.48 7.17
C ARG A 28 2.09 14.00 8.28
N ASN A 29 2.37 12.70 8.31
CA ASN A 29 3.08 12.04 9.41
C ASN A 29 4.62 12.18 9.31
N LEU A 30 5.16 12.58 8.15
CA LEU A 30 6.58 12.90 7.98
C LEU A 30 6.89 14.37 8.28
N PRO A 31 8.03 14.66 8.95
CA PRO A 31 8.51 16.02 9.15
C PRO A 31 9.00 16.65 7.83
N GLU A 32 9.14 17.97 7.86
CA GLU A 32 9.65 18.75 6.72
C GLU A 32 11.15 18.50 6.45
N GLY A 33 11.56 18.77 5.21
CA GLY A 33 12.92 18.49 4.74
C GLY A 33 13.03 17.14 4.01
N GLU A 34 14.16 16.46 4.18
CA GLU A 34 14.53 15.26 3.41
C GLU A 34 13.47 14.14 3.42
N PRO A 35 12.82 13.78 4.55
CA PRO A 35 11.84 12.70 4.54
C PRO A 35 10.64 12.98 3.65
N ARG A 36 10.16 14.23 3.60
CA ARG A 36 9.05 14.66 2.74
C ARG A 36 9.48 14.71 1.27
N MET A 37 10.65 15.26 0.95
CA MET A 37 11.21 15.24 -0.42
C MET A 37 11.45 13.80 -0.93
N ARG A 38 11.85 12.88 -0.04
CA ARG A 38 12.00 11.45 -0.36
C ARG A 38 10.64 10.81 -0.61
N LEU A 39 9.62 11.10 0.20
CA LEU A 39 8.25 10.63 -0.07
C LEU A 39 7.74 11.12 -1.43
N GLU A 40 7.90 12.41 -1.74
CA GLU A 40 7.51 12.98 -3.04
C GLU A 40 8.20 12.26 -4.21
N SER A 41 9.50 11.98 -4.07
CA SER A 41 10.28 11.23 -5.06
C SER A 41 9.79 9.77 -5.23
N LEU A 42 9.37 9.12 -4.14
CA LEU A 42 8.82 7.75 -4.18
C LEU A 42 7.39 7.70 -4.72
N LEU A 43 6.57 8.72 -4.46
CA LEU A 43 5.21 8.86 -5.00
C LEU A 43 5.21 9.18 -6.51
N ALA A 44 6.19 9.94 -7.00
CA ALA A 44 6.29 10.33 -8.41
C ALA A 44 6.46 9.17 -9.40
N VAL A 45 6.77 7.97 -8.91
CA VAL A 45 6.88 6.72 -9.70
C VAL A 45 5.79 5.68 -9.36
N MET A 46 4.79 6.07 -8.58
CA MET A 46 3.62 5.25 -8.23
C MET A 46 2.36 5.77 -8.92
N GLU A 47 1.43 4.87 -9.22
CA GLU A 47 0.06 5.28 -9.51
C GLU A 47 -0.65 5.68 -8.21
N VAL A 48 -1.28 6.84 -8.20
CA VAL A 48 -2.19 7.25 -7.12
C VAL A 48 -3.61 6.94 -7.56
N SER A 49 -4.18 5.87 -7.01
CA SER A 49 -5.54 5.43 -7.33
C SER A 49 -6.56 6.45 -6.83
N VAL A 50 -7.53 6.76 -7.69
CA VAL A 50 -8.65 7.66 -7.40
C VAL A 50 -9.56 7.02 -6.34
N GLU A 51 -9.98 7.81 -5.36
CA GLU A 51 -10.90 7.38 -4.31
C GLU A 51 -12.32 7.19 -4.87
N VAL A 52 -12.90 6.01 -4.66
CA VAL A 52 -14.23 5.65 -5.17
C VAL A 52 -15.24 5.62 -4.02
N MET A 53 -16.22 6.52 -4.06
CA MET A 53 -17.26 6.66 -3.02
C MET A 53 -18.26 5.49 -2.98
N GLU A 54 -18.35 4.69 -4.05
CA GLU A 54 -19.40 3.67 -4.22
C GLU A 54 -18.99 2.26 -3.77
N LEU A 55 -17.73 2.02 -3.41
CA LEU A 55 -17.26 0.70 -2.99
C LEU A 55 -17.43 0.50 -1.47
N SER A 56 -18.12 -0.59 -1.10
CA SER A 56 -18.20 -1.08 0.27
C SER A 56 -17.13 -2.14 0.56
N LEU A 57 -16.82 -2.36 1.85
CA LEU A 57 -15.96 -3.48 2.23
C LEU A 57 -16.68 -4.82 2.00
N PRO A 58 -15.96 -5.88 1.56
CA PRO A 58 -16.53 -7.22 1.43
C PRO A 58 -17.05 -7.78 2.76
N THR A 59 -18.05 -8.65 2.68
CA THR A 59 -18.69 -9.27 3.85
C THR A 59 -17.67 -10.02 4.72
N GLY A 60 -17.63 -9.70 6.01
CA GLY A 60 -16.69 -10.29 6.97
C GLY A 60 -15.34 -9.57 7.08
N VAL A 61 -15.14 -8.48 6.35
CA VAL A 61 -13.98 -7.60 6.51
C VAL A 61 -14.33 -6.45 7.46
N ASP A 62 -13.91 -6.57 8.72
CA ASP A 62 -13.96 -5.46 9.67
C ASP A 62 -12.63 -4.68 9.68
N LEU A 63 -12.73 -3.39 9.38
CA LEU A 63 -11.66 -2.40 9.45
C LEU A 63 -12.27 -1.09 9.99
N PRO A 64 -11.55 -0.31 10.81
CA PRO A 64 -12.05 0.98 11.28
C PRO A 64 -12.16 1.97 10.10
N ALA A 65 -12.99 3.00 10.26
CA ALA A 65 -13.34 3.93 9.18
C ALA A 65 -12.13 4.54 8.44
N LYS A 66 -11.01 4.80 9.14
CA LYS A 66 -9.77 5.36 8.58
C LYS A 66 -9.02 4.43 7.62
N ASP A 67 -9.14 3.11 7.80
CA ASP A 67 -8.33 2.13 7.07
C ASP A 67 -9.08 1.48 5.90
N ARG A 68 -10.41 1.66 5.85
CA ARG A 68 -11.25 1.20 4.72
C ARG A 68 -10.77 1.75 3.37
N PRO A 69 -10.45 3.06 3.21
CA PRO A 69 -9.97 3.60 1.93
C PRO A 69 -8.72 2.90 1.37
N ILE A 70 -7.87 2.35 2.25
CA ILE A 70 -6.66 1.62 1.85
C ILE A 70 -7.05 0.28 1.19
N GLN A 71 -7.94 -0.49 1.82
CA GLN A 71 -8.44 -1.75 1.26
C GLN A 71 -9.28 -1.52 -0.01
N LEU A 72 -10.13 -0.49 -0.02
CA LEU A 72 -10.99 -0.16 -1.16
C LEU A 72 -10.20 0.31 -2.38
N ALA A 73 -9.12 1.08 -2.19
CA ALA A 73 -8.24 1.46 -3.29
C ALA A 73 -7.48 0.27 -3.90
N ALA A 74 -7.02 -0.68 -3.07
CA ALA A 74 -6.40 -1.91 -3.57
C ALA A 74 -7.38 -2.77 -4.39
N LEU A 75 -8.65 -2.84 -3.97
CA LEU A 75 -9.73 -3.49 -4.72
C LEU A 75 -10.03 -2.76 -6.04
N HIS A 76 -10.15 -1.44 -6.00
CA HIS A 76 -10.42 -0.61 -7.19
C HIS A 76 -9.31 -0.73 -8.25
N ALA A 77 -8.05 -0.63 -7.82
CA ALA A 77 -6.87 -0.81 -8.66
C ALA A 77 -6.66 -2.26 -9.14
N ARG A 78 -7.50 -3.22 -8.69
CA ARG A 78 -7.36 -4.66 -8.94
C ARG A 78 -5.97 -5.19 -8.56
N ALA A 79 -5.42 -4.65 -7.47
CA ALA A 79 -4.08 -4.97 -7.00
C ALA A 79 -4.00 -6.46 -6.60
N THR A 80 -2.95 -7.15 -7.02
CA THR A 80 -2.72 -8.54 -6.60
C THR A 80 -2.34 -8.65 -5.12
N HIS A 81 -1.74 -7.59 -4.56
CA HIS A 81 -1.26 -7.55 -3.19
C HIS A 81 -1.52 -6.18 -2.56
N LEU A 82 -1.90 -6.15 -1.28
CA LEU A 82 -1.86 -4.98 -0.42
C LEU A 82 -0.71 -5.14 0.58
N LEU A 83 0.28 -4.25 0.51
CA LEU A 83 1.46 -4.29 1.37
C LEU A 83 1.32 -3.27 2.50
N THR A 84 1.31 -3.72 3.75
CA THR A 84 1.17 -2.83 4.93
C THR A 84 2.02 -3.27 6.12
N GLY A 85 2.44 -2.30 6.92
CA GLY A 85 3.10 -2.52 8.22
C GLY A 85 2.13 -2.56 9.40
N ASP A 86 0.86 -2.19 9.21
CA ASP A 86 -0.12 -2.05 10.30
C ASP A 86 -0.58 -3.41 10.84
N VAL A 87 -0.04 -3.77 12.00
CA VAL A 87 -0.39 -5.02 12.70
C VAL A 87 -1.68 -4.90 13.52
N ALA A 88 -2.10 -3.67 13.87
CA ALA A 88 -3.27 -3.45 14.72
C ALA A 88 -4.57 -3.69 13.96
N HIS A 89 -4.68 -3.21 12.72
CA HIS A 89 -5.91 -3.28 11.94
C HIS A 89 -5.84 -4.35 10.84
N PHE A 90 -4.69 -4.54 10.17
CA PHE A 90 -4.53 -5.56 9.13
C PHE A 90 -3.97 -6.90 9.65
N GLY A 91 -3.57 -6.97 10.92
CA GLY A 91 -3.07 -8.17 11.60
C GLY A 91 -3.90 -9.45 11.36
N PRO A 92 -5.23 -9.43 11.53
CA PRO A 92 -6.10 -10.59 11.28
C PRO A 92 -6.15 -11.09 9.83
N TYR A 93 -5.69 -10.27 8.87
CA TYR A 93 -5.79 -10.54 7.44
C TYR A 93 -4.45 -10.88 6.77
N PHE A 94 -3.31 -10.75 7.45
CA PHE A 94 -2.00 -11.11 6.88
C PHE A 94 -1.98 -12.58 6.39
N GLY A 95 -1.42 -12.78 5.20
CA GLY A 95 -1.37 -14.07 4.50
C GLY A 95 -2.68 -14.48 3.82
N ARG A 96 -3.81 -13.79 4.10
CA ARG A 96 -5.12 -14.04 3.48
C ARG A 96 -5.31 -13.18 2.24
N SER A 97 -6.30 -13.55 1.42
CA SER A 97 -6.77 -12.72 0.31
C SER A 97 -8.20 -12.22 0.55
N ILE A 98 -8.45 -10.96 0.22
CA ILE A 98 -9.77 -10.31 0.25
C ILE A 98 -10.13 -9.97 -1.19
N GLU A 99 -11.15 -10.63 -1.75
CA GLU A 99 -11.57 -10.48 -3.17
C GLU A 99 -10.40 -10.52 -4.16
N GLY A 100 -9.46 -11.45 -3.94
CA GLY A 100 -8.25 -11.64 -4.75
C GLY A 100 -7.02 -10.85 -4.29
N VAL A 101 -7.17 -9.76 -3.54
CA VAL A 101 -6.04 -8.94 -3.02
C VAL A 101 -5.39 -9.67 -1.85
N GLN A 102 -4.14 -10.15 -1.98
CA GLN A 102 -3.42 -10.77 -0.86
C GLN A 102 -2.78 -9.72 0.07
N ILE A 103 -3.03 -9.82 1.38
CA ILE A 103 -2.51 -8.86 2.37
C ILE A 103 -1.22 -9.40 2.99
N LEU A 104 -0.11 -8.67 2.85
CA LEU A 104 1.22 -9.07 3.31
C LEU A 104 1.97 -7.89 3.94
N ARG A 105 3.03 -8.19 4.71
CA ARG A 105 4.07 -7.22 5.02
C ARG A 105 5.00 -7.03 3.81
N PRO A 106 5.58 -5.84 3.58
CA PRO A 106 6.59 -5.61 2.54
C PRO A 106 7.73 -6.65 2.52
N ALA A 107 8.24 -7.01 3.69
CA ALA A 107 9.32 -8.00 3.83
C ALA A 107 8.87 -9.45 3.59
N GLU A 108 7.58 -9.75 3.67
CA GLU A 108 7.04 -11.08 3.32
C GLU A 108 6.91 -11.20 1.81
N TYR A 109 6.35 -10.17 1.15
CA TYR A 109 6.26 -10.09 -0.30
C TYR A 109 7.63 -10.16 -0.99
N LEU A 110 8.64 -9.43 -0.47
CA LEU A 110 10.01 -9.50 -0.99
C LEU A 110 10.65 -10.89 -0.81
N ARG A 111 10.24 -11.68 0.19
CA ARG A 111 10.70 -13.07 0.39
C ARG A 111 9.93 -14.11 -0.42
N SER A 112 8.69 -13.84 -0.82
CA SER A 112 7.85 -14.77 -1.58
C SER A 112 8.02 -14.66 -3.11
N ARG A 113 8.69 -13.61 -3.60
CA ARG A 113 9.05 -13.48 -5.02
C ARG A 113 10.10 -14.53 -5.42
N PRO A 114 10.00 -15.13 -6.62
CA PRO A 114 11.10 -15.89 -7.19
C PRO A 114 12.32 -14.98 -7.44
N ARG A 115 13.50 -15.59 -7.43
CA ARG A 115 14.79 -14.96 -7.79
C ARG A 115 14.98 -14.90 -9.30
#